data_AF-W7F1Q6-F1
#
_entry.id   AF-W7F1Q6-F1
#
_cell.length_a   1.000
_cell.length_b   1.000
_cell.length_c   1.000
_cell.angle_alpha   90.00
_cell.angle_beta   90.00
_cell.angle_gamma   90.00
#
_symmetry.space_group_name_H-M   'P 1'
#
loop_
_entity.id
_entity.type
_entity.pdbx_description
1 polymer ?
#
loop_
_entity_poly.entity_id
_entity_poly.type
_entity_poly.pdbx_seq_one_letter_code
_entity_poly.pdbx_strand_id
1 'polypeptide(L)'
;MCAEDVYHNQRVNPQQPVSSTKQSSTHSGQTSETDKNDWSDVSDRSERRKIQNKLAQRRFRDRIREQREEAEREEENQRKAGASYAQPKPEEIDTDHSLSGLPWGGISMRHMVEQGKQ
;
A
#
# COMPACT_ATOMS: atom_id res chain seq x y z
N MET A 1 4.34 -8.96 -30.23
CA MET A 1 3.97 -8.87 -28.80
C MET A 1 5.21 -8.44 -28.06
N CYS A 2 5.39 -7.13 -27.87
CA CYS A 2 6.51 -6.58 -27.12
C CYS A 2 6.01 -6.25 -25.72
N ALA A 3 6.57 -6.91 -24.71
CA ALA A 3 6.32 -6.61 -23.31
C ALA A 3 7.36 -5.59 -22.84
N GLU A 4 7.06 -4.30 -23.03
CA GLU A 4 7.82 -3.19 -22.47
C GLU A 4 6.87 -2.35 -21.61
N ASP A 5 6.49 -2.81 -20.42
CA ASP A 5 5.68 -1.98 -19.50
C ASP A 5 5.75 -2.42 -18.03
N VAL A 6 6.93 -2.82 -17.52
CA VAL A 6 7.09 -3.05 -16.07
C VAL A 6 8.41 -2.49 -15.55
N TYR A 7 8.62 -1.19 -15.70
CA TYR A 7 9.53 -0.44 -14.82
C TYR A 7 9.04 1.00 -14.67
N HIS A 8 7.82 1.17 -14.14
CA HIS A 8 7.40 2.46 -13.61
C HIS A 8 8.07 2.69 -12.25
N ASN A 9 9.23 3.33 -12.33
CA ASN A 9 10.08 3.74 -11.22
C ASN A 9 9.36 4.81 -10.39
N GLN A 10 8.64 4.39 -9.35
CA GLN A 10 8.04 5.33 -8.40
C GLN A 10 9.16 5.88 -7.50
N ARG A 11 9.85 6.91 -7.99
CA ARG A 11 10.67 7.79 -7.16
C ARG A 11 9.74 8.58 -6.24
N VAL A 12 9.38 7.98 -5.11
CA VAL A 12 8.82 8.71 -3.98
C VAL A 12 9.87 9.68 -3.47
N ASN A 13 9.63 10.97 -3.73
CA ASN A 13 10.40 12.09 -3.22
C ASN A 13 10.11 12.23 -1.71
N PRO A 14 11.08 12.01 -0.80
CA PRO A 14 10.84 12.25 0.61
C PRO A 14 10.89 13.77 0.84
N GLN A 15 9.73 14.41 0.85
CA GLN A 15 9.60 15.74 1.45
C GLN A 15 10.08 15.65 2.90
N GLN A 16 11.16 16.37 3.18
CA GLN A 16 11.75 16.54 4.50
C GLN A 16 10.74 17.28 5.39
N PRO A 17 10.34 16.75 6.56
CA PRO A 17 9.65 17.56 7.55
C PRO A 17 10.64 18.60 8.13
N VAL A 18 10.20 19.85 8.11
CA VAL A 18 10.89 20.99 8.70
C VAL A 18 11.20 20.76 10.19
N SER A 19 12.40 21.16 10.55
CA SER A 19 13.03 21.15 11.86
C SER A 19 12.10 21.46 13.04
N SER A 20 12.04 20.55 14.01
CA SER A 20 11.60 20.84 15.37
C SER A 20 12.67 20.43 16.40
N THR A 21 13.19 21.47 17.05
CA THR A 21 13.66 21.50 18.44
C THR A 21 14.87 20.64 18.81
N LYS A 22 16.03 21.30 18.90
CA LYS A 22 17.23 20.86 19.60
C LYS A 22 16.90 20.53 21.06
N GLN A 23 17.11 19.28 21.47
CA GLN A 23 17.26 18.93 22.88
C GLN A 23 18.60 18.21 23.05
N SER A 24 19.59 18.96 23.54
CA SER A 24 20.89 18.43 23.95
C SER A 24 20.72 17.73 25.30
N SER A 25 20.53 16.42 25.31
CA SER A 25 20.64 15.60 26.51
C SER A 25 22.00 14.92 26.53
N THR A 26 22.90 15.49 27.33
CA THR A 26 24.12 14.85 27.81
C THR A 26 23.76 13.51 28.47
N HIS A 27 24.11 12.40 27.84
CA HIS A 27 24.01 11.07 28.45
C HIS A 27 25.37 10.37 28.37
N SER A 28 25.96 10.22 29.55
CA SER A 28 27.11 9.38 29.81
C SER A 28 26.75 7.91 29.61
N GLY A 29 27.43 7.25 28.66
CA GLY A 29 27.91 5.87 28.86
C GLY A 29 26.94 4.70 28.63
N GLN A 30 25.84 4.85 27.89
CA GLN A 30 25.10 3.69 27.38
C GLN A 30 24.65 3.94 25.94
N THR A 31 25.37 3.36 24.97
CA THR A 31 24.98 3.42 23.56
C THR A 31 23.70 2.60 23.37
N SER A 32 22.56 3.27 23.30
CA SER A 32 21.28 2.63 23.04
C SER A 32 21.30 1.99 21.64
N GLU A 33 20.54 0.91 21.40
CA GLU A 33 20.44 0.29 20.07
C GLU A 33 20.01 1.29 18.97
N THR A 34 19.30 2.35 19.38
CA THR A 34 18.93 3.50 18.56
C THR A 34 20.13 4.32 18.11
N ASP A 35 21.13 4.53 18.97
CA ASP A 35 22.36 5.27 18.61
C ASP A 35 23.21 4.49 17.58
N LYS A 36 23.18 3.15 17.61
CA LYS A 36 23.88 2.31 16.61
C LYS A 36 23.33 2.45 15.18
N ASN A 37 22.16 3.07 15.03
CA ASN A 37 21.52 3.30 13.73
C ASN A 37 21.71 4.74 13.23
N ASP A 38 22.19 5.65 14.08
CA ASP A 38 22.46 7.04 13.69
C ASP A 38 23.91 7.19 13.23
N TRP A 39 24.09 7.31 11.91
CA TRP A 39 25.40 7.50 11.29
C TRP A 39 25.82 8.97 11.22
N SER A 40 24.95 9.90 11.62
CA SER A 40 25.22 11.34 11.49
C SER A 40 26.23 11.84 12.52
N ASP A 41 26.29 11.21 13.70
CA ASP A 41 27.16 11.59 14.83
C ASP A 41 28.48 10.78 14.89
N VAL A 42 28.71 9.88 13.92
CA VAL A 42 29.91 9.02 13.89
C VAL A 42 31.08 9.76 13.23
N SER A 43 32.12 10.05 14.04
CA SER A 43 33.32 10.76 13.61
C SER A 43 34.23 9.92 12.71
N ASP A 44 34.35 8.60 12.94
CA ASP A 44 35.16 7.73 12.08
C ASP A 44 34.44 7.36 10.77
N ARG A 45 35.14 7.53 9.65
CA ARG A 45 34.63 7.24 8.30
C ARG A 45 34.36 5.75 8.10
N SER A 46 35.20 4.88 8.66
CA SER A 46 35.06 3.42 8.46
C SER A 46 33.87 2.87 9.25
N GLU A 47 33.70 3.30 10.49
CA GLU A 47 32.53 2.98 11.31
C GLU A 47 31.23 3.49 10.69
N ARG A 48 31.23 4.74 10.22
CA ARG A 48 30.08 5.31 9.50
C ARG A 48 29.68 4.46 8.29
N ARG A 49 30.66 3.99 7.51
CA ARG A 49 30.41 3.13 6.35
C ARG A 49 29.79 1.79 6.73
N LYS A 50 30.22 1.18 7.85
CA LYS A 50 29.63 -0.07 8.36
C LYS A 50 28.15 0.11 8.74
N ILE A 51 27.81 1.20 9.43
CA ILE A 51 26.43 1.51 9.81
C ILE A 51 25.56 1.74 8.58
N GLN A 52 26.04 2.51 7.59
CA GLN A 52 25.33 2.71 6.32
C GLN A 52 25.06 1.39 5.60
N ASN A 53 26.06 0.52 5.46
CA ASN A 53 25.89 -0.78 4.79
C ASN A 53 24.87 -1.66 5.54
N LYS A 54 24.92 -1.67 6.88
CA LYS A 54 23.95 -2.41 7.70
C LYS A 54 22.52 -1.93 7.43
N LEU A 55 22.31 -0.61 7.40
CA LEU A 55 20.99 -0.03 7.12
C LEU A 55 20.54 -0.28 5.68
N ALA A 56 21.43 -0.10 4.71
CA ALA A 56 21.15 -0.37 3.30
C ALA A 56 20.73 -1.83 3.08
N GLN A 57 21.43 -2.79 3.69
CA GLN A 57 21.09 -4.21 3.61
C GLN A 57 19.74 -4.51 4.27
N ARG A 58 19.47 -3.92 5.45
CA ARG A 58 18.16 -4.06 6.11
C ARG A 58 17.04 -3.56 5.20
N ARG A 59 17.15 -2.32 4.70
CA ARG A 59 16.15 -1.73 3.79
C ARG A 59 15.99 -2.52 2.49
N PHE A 60 17.09 -3.03 1.94
CA PHE A 60 17.04 -3.89 0.76
C PHE A 60 16.24 -5.16 1.04
N ARG A 61 16.53 -5.87 2.13
CA ARG A 61 15.79 -7.08 2.51
C ARG A 61 14.33 -6.81 2.82
N ASP A 62 14.04 -5.71 3.51
CA ASP A 62 12.68 -5.31 3.84
C ASP A 62 11.89 -4.98 2.55
N ARG A 63 12.48 -4.24 1.62
CA ARG A 63 11.87 -3.94 0.31
C ARG A 63 11.62 -5.19 -0.53
N ILE A 64 12.55 -6.16 -0.52
CA ILE A 64 12.36 -7.44 -1.22
C ILE A 64 11.19 -8.23 -0.61
N ARG A 65 11.06 -8.24 0.72
CA ARG A 65 9.95 -8.90 1.40
C ARG A 65 8.62 -8.22 1.09
N GLU A 66 8.60 -6.89 1.15
CA GLU A 66 7.43 -6.06 0.86
C GLU A 66 6.95 -6.21 -0.58
N GLN A 67 7.86 -6.16 -1.56
CA GLN A 67 7.50 -6.37 -2.97
C GLN A 67 6.87 -7.75 -3.22
N ARG A 68 7.36 -8.78 -2.53
CA ARG A 68 6.80 -10.13 -2.63
C ARG A 68 5.37 -10.19 -2.09
N GLU A 69 5.15 -9.60 -0.92
CA GLU A 69 3.81 -9.54 -0.30
C GLU A 69 2.85 -8.67 -1.12
N GLU A 70 3.34 -7.56 -1.67
CA GLU A 70 2.56 -6.66 -2.51
C GLU A 70 2.12 -7.34 -3.81
N ALA A 71 3.01 -8.08 -4.47
CA ALA A 71 2.65 -8.86 -5.65
C ALA A 71 1.58 -9.92 -5.34
N GLU A 72 1.68 -10.62 -4.21
CA GLU A 72 0.68 -11.60 -3.77
C GLU A 72 -0.68 -10.92 -3.47
N ARG A 73 -0.65 -9.77 -2.80
CA ARG A 73 -1.85 -8.98 -2.50
C ARG A 73 -2.50 -8.45 -3.77
N GLU A 74 -1.71 -7.98 -4.73
CA GLU A 74 -2.21 -7.51 -6.02
C GLU A 74 -2.83 -8.63 -6.84
N GLU A 75 -2.22 -9.82 -6.88
CA GLU A 75 -2.80 -10.99 -7.55
C GLU A 75 -4.13 -11.40 -6.90
N GLU A 76 -4.16 -11.47 -5.57
CA GLU A 76 -5.39 -11.79 -4.85
C GLU A 76 -6.47 -10.72 -5.06
N ASN A 77 -6.08 -9.45 -5.05
CA ASN A 77 -6.99 -8.35 -5.32
C ASN A 77 -7.50 -8.38 -6.76
N GLN A 78 -6.65 -8.62 -7.77
CA GLN A 78 -7.10 -8.77 -9.16
C GLN A 78 -8.09 -9.92 -9.31
N ARG A 79 -7.83 -11.06 -8.66
CA ARG A 79 -8.74 -12.22 -8.66
C ARG A 79 -10.09 -11.89 -8.02
N LYS A 80 -10.11 -11.14 -6.91
CA LYS A 80 -11.34 -10.79 -6.18
C LYS A 80 -12.08 -9.61 -6.80
N ALA A 81 -11.36 -8.60 -7.27
CA ALA A 81 -11.87 -7.30 -7.69
C ALA A 81 -12.20 -7.20 -9.18
N GLY A 82 -11.88 -8.23 -9.99
CA GLY A 82 -12.20 -8.25 -11.42
C GLY A 82 -13.69 -8.00 -11.76
N ALA A 83 -14.59 -8.15 -10.80
CA ALA A 83 -16.01 -7.81 -10.94
C ALA A 83 -16.56 -6.90 -9.81
N SER A 84 -15.77 -6.55 -8.78
CA SER A 84 -16.30 -5.84 -7.59
C SER A 84 -16.67 -4.37 -7.85
N TYR A 85 -16.04 -3.73 -8.84
CA TYR A 85 -16.36 -2.37 -9.28
C TYR A 85 -17.07 -2.32 -10.64
N ALA A 86 -17.38 -3.49 -11.23
CA ALA A 86 -18.13 -3.54 -12.47
C ALA A 86 -19.61 -3.28 -12.18
N GLN A 87 -20.19 -2.27 -12.84
CA GLN A 87 -21.63 -2.02 -12.74
C GLN A 87 -22.38 -3.24 -13.30
N PRO A 88 -23.25 -3.91 -12.52
CA PRO A 88 -23.98 -5.07 -13.01
C PRO A 88 -24.87 -4.66 -14.18
N LYS A 89 -24.88 -5.46 -15.25
CA LYS A 89 -25.83 -5.23 -16.34
C LYS A 89 -27.23 -5.62 -15.88
N PRO A 90 -28.30 -4.95 -16.39
CA PRO A 90 -29.67 -5.29 -16.02
C PRO A 90 -30.08 -6.72 -16.40
N GLU A 91 -29.35 -7.38 -17.30
CA GLU A 91 -29.55 -8.79 -17.69
C GLU A 91 -28.90 -9.79 -16.73
N GLU A 92 -27.92 -9.36 -15.93
CA GLU A 92 -27.16 -10.20 -14.99
C GLU A 92 -27.79 -10.21 -13.58
N ILE A 93 -28.78 -9.34 -13.34
CA ILE A 93 -29.49 -9.24 -12.06
C ILE A 93 -30.60 -10.28 -12.04
N ASP A 94 -30.42 -11.33 -11.24
CA ASP A 94 -31.44 -12.37 -11.04
C ASP A 94 -32.70 -11.77 -10.40
N THR A 95 -33.79 -11.79 -11.16
CA THR A 95 -35.09 -11.22 -10.80
C THR A 95 -35.92 -12.11 -9.87
N ASP A 96 -35.41 -13.28 -9.47
CA ASP A 96 -36.14 -14.25 -8.65
C ASP A 96 -36.42 -13.75 -7.21
N HIS A 97 -35.90 -12.58 -6.85
CA HIS A 97 -36.09 -11.94 -5.54
C HIS A 97 -37.09 -10.78 -5.54
N SER A 98 -38.07 -10.77 -6.45
CA SER A 98 -39.30 -10.06 -6.12
C SER A 98 -39.82 -10.69 -4.82
N LEU A 99 -39.65 -9.99 -3.70
CA LEU A 99 -40.06 -10.42 -2.36
C LEU A 99 -41.59 -10.47 -2.36
N SER A 100 -42.15 -11.51 -2.99
CA SER A 100 -43.54 -11.63 -3.43
C SER A 100 -44.52 -11.85 -2.29
N GLY A 101 -44.06 -11.73 -1.03
CA GLY A 101 -44.88 -11.78 0.18
C GLY A 101 -45.34 -10.42 0.70
N LEU A 102 -44.90 -9.31 0.11
CA LEU A 102 -45.30 -7.96 0.49
C LEU A 102 -46.51 -7.51 -0.36
N PRO A 103 -47.63 -7.05 0.24
CA PRO A 103 -48.90 -6.79 -0.46
C PRO A 103 -48.84 -5.69 -1.54
N TRP A 104 -47.82 -4.84 -1.45
CA TRP A 104 -47.49 -3.71 -2.33
C TRP A 104 -46.40 -4.03 -3.38
N GLY A 105 -45.87 -5.25 -3.41
CA GLY A 105 -44.75 -5.63 -4.27
C GLY A 105 -43.40 -5.09 -3.79
N GLY A 106 -42.32 -5.80 -4.10
CA GLY A 106 -40.95 -5.39 -3.78
C GLY A 106 -40.35 -4.44 -4.84
N ILE A 107 -39.28 -3.74 -4.48
CA ILE A 107 -38.54 -2.86 -5.40
C ILE A 107 -37.80 -3.71 -6.46
N SER A 108 -37.92 -3.36 -7.74
CA SER A 108 -37.20 -4.02 -8.82
C SER A 108 -35.82 -3.40 -9.03
N MET A 109 -34.78 -4.13 -8.60
CA MET A 109 -33.37 -3.75 -8.83
C MET A 109 -33.04 -3.63 -10.32
N ARG A 110 -33.62 -4.49 -11.17
CA ARG A 110 -33.47 -4.42 -12.63
C ARG A 110 -33.93 -3.06 -13.18
N HIS A 111 -35.11 -2.61 -12.76
CA HIS A 111 -35.66 -1.32 -13.20
C HIS A 111 -34.80 -0.15 -12.73
N MET A 112 -34.36 -0.15 -11.47
CA MET A 112 -33.47 0.90 -10.95
C MET A 112 -32.15 1.01 -11.74
N VAL A 113 -31.53 -0.12 -12.05
CA VAL A 113 -30.27 -0.16 -12.80
C VAL A 113 -30.44 0.24 -14.26
N GLU A 114 -31.58 -0.10 -14.88
CA GLU A 114 -31.89 0.29 -16.26
C GLU A 114 -32.17 1.81 -16.38
N GLN A 115 -32.90 2.40 -15.44
CA GLN A 115 -33.21 3.84 -15.44
C GLN A 115 -32.02 4.73 -15.09
N GLY A 116 -31.05 4.22 -14.31
CA GLY A 116 -29.85 4.96 -13.91
C GLY A 116 -28.77 5.10 -15.00
N LYS A 117 -28.96 4.52 -16.20
CA LYS A 117 -28.01 4.57 -17.32
C LYS A 117 -28.12 5.82 -18.21
N GLN A 118 -28.62 6.95 -17.68
CA GLN A 118 -28.74 8.21 -18.43
C GLN A 118 -27.44 9.00 -18.48
#